data_AF-X1U677-F1
#
_entry.id   AF-X1U677-F1
#
_cell.length_a   1.000
_cell.length_b   1.000
_cell.length_c   1.000
_cell.angle_alpha   90.00
_cell.angle_beta   90.00
_cell.angle_gamma   90.00
#
_symmetry.space_group_name_H-M   'P 1'
#
loop_
_entity.id
_entity.type
_entity.pdbx_description
1 polymer ?
#
loop_
_entity_poly.entity_id
_entity_poly.type
_entity_poly.pdbx_seq_one_letter_code
_entity_poly.pdbx_strand_id
1 'polypeptide(L)'
;ISHSEAGTRAEALQQLIDSDSPLVLVSPSFGRGVDLFGDRARFQICIKIPFLDLSDKQTAKRRWSGKGGERWYLLETVRAIVQMAGRIVRSADDHGVTYFLDERWSRFYRQMEKDFPPWFREACIW
;
A
#
# COMPACT_ATOMS: atom_id res chain seq x y z
N ILE A 1 16.69 0.93 -7.06
CA ILE A 1 16.94 -0.43 -7.60
C ILE A 1 15.61 -0.98 -8.15
N SER A 2 15.58 -1.54 -9.37
CA SER A 2 14.38 -2.11 -10.03
C SER A 2 14.49 -3.64 -10.19
N HIS A 3 13.39 -4.39 -10.11
CA HIS A 3 13.41 -5.88 -10.02
C HIS A 3 12.42 -6.62 -10.92
N SER A 4 12.86 -7.75 -11.47
CA SER A 4 12.05 -8.74 -12.18
C SER A 4 12.06 -10.17 -11.57
N GLU A 5 12.91 -10.48 -10.58
CA GLU A 5 13.03 -11.85 -10.00
C GLU A 5 13.19 -11.90 -8.47
N ALA A 6 12.76 -13.01 -7.84
CA ALA A 6 12.62 -13.14 -6.38
C ALA A 6 13.94 -13.14 -5.58
N GLY A 7 15.04 -13.68 -6.12
CA GLY A 7 16.36 -13.65 -5.46
C GLY A 7 16.91 -12.23 -5.33
N THR A 8 16.74 -11.41 -6.36
CA THR A 8 17.24 -10.03 -6.40
C THR A 8 16.47 -9.06 -5.49
N ARG A 9 15.22 -9.37 -5.13
CA ARG A 9 14.41 -8.51 -4.25
C ARG A 9 14.93 -8.48 -2.82
N ALA A 10 15.28 -9.64 -2.26
CA ALA A 10 15.80 -9.73 -0.91
C ALA A 10 17.15 -9.02 -0.81
N GLU A 11 18.01 -9.18 -1.83
CA GLU A 11 19.31 -8.52 -1.92
C GLU A 11 19.18 -7.00 -1.99
N ALA A 12 18.28 -6.46 -2.82
CA ALA A 12 18.09 -5.01 -2.89
C ALA A 12 17.41 -4.40 -1.67
N LEU A 13 16.55 -5.17 -1.00
CA LEU A 13 16.04 -4.78 0.31
C LEU A 13 17.17 -4.73 1.33
N GLN A 14 18.05 -5.73 1.33
CA GLN A 14 19.21 -5.76 2.22
C GLN A 14 20.16 -4.58 1.93
N GLN A 15 20.41 -4.28 0.66
CA GLN A 15 21.17 -3.09 0.25
C GLN A 15 20.53 -1.78 0.71
N LEU A 16 19.20 -1.67 0.68
CA LEU A 16 18.49 -0.50 1.21
C LEU A 16 18.68 -0.38 2.73
N ILE A 17 18.58 -1.50 3.45
CA ILE A 17 18.65 -1.54 4.93
C ILE A 17 20.07 -1.25 5.43
N ASP A 18 21.09 -1.78 4.74
CA ASP A 18 22.49 -1.68 5.17
C ASP A 18 23.19 -0.42 4.66
N SER A 19 22.53 0.40 3.84
CA SER A 19 23.13 1.62 3.30
C SER A 19 22.99 2.80 4.26
N ASP A 20 24.12 3.45 4.54
CA ASP A 20 24.15 4.77 5.19
C ASP A 20 23.79 5.92 4.23
N SER A 21 23.65 5.62 2.93
CA SER A 21 23.25 6.61 1.91
C SER A 21 21.73 6.59 1.68
N PRO A 22 21.12 7.74 1.35
CA PRO A 22 19.69 7.78 1.05
C PRO A 22 19.41 7.03 -0.25
N LEU A 23 18.70 5.90 -0.15
CA LEU A 23 18.33 5.05 -1.27
C LEU A 23 16.81 4.98 -1.46
N VAL A 24 16.39 4.77 -2.71
CA VAL A 24 14.99 4.51 -3.07
C VAL A 24 14.87 3.14 -3.73
N LEU A 25 14.01 2.31 -3.16
CA LEU A 25 13.66 1.00 -3.70
C LEU A 25 12.33 1.11 -4.48
N VAL A 26 12.36 0.66 -5.74
CA VAL A 26 11.18 0.69 -6.61
C VAL A 26 10.79 -0.74 -6.92
N SER A 27 9.57 -1.13 -6.52
CA SER A 27 9.09 -2.50 -6.71
C SER A 27 7.60 -2.53 -7.04
N PRO A 28 7.18 -3.34 -8.03
CA PRO A 28 5.76 -3.52 -8.36
C PRO A 28 5.01 -4.35 -7.30
N SER A 29 5.71 -5.06 -6.42
CA SER A 29 5.11 -6.07 -5.53
C SER A 29 5.56 -5.98 -4.07
N PHE A 30 5.63 -4.78 -3.51
CA PHE A 30 5.99 -4.55 -2.10
C PHE A 30 4.88 -4.87 -1.09
N GLY A 31 4.01 -5.82 -1.45
CA GLY A 31 2.76 -6.17 -0.77
C GLY A 31 2.88 -7.24 0.32
N ARG A 32 3.99 -7.99 0.41
CA ARG A 32 4.17 -9.10 1.38
C ARG A 32 5.61 -9.16 1.87
N GLY A 33 5.79 -9.24 3.19
CA GLY A 33 7.02 -9.72 3.84
C GLY A 33 8.19 -8.75 4.00
N VAL A 34 7.99 -7.43 3.91
CA VAL A 34 9.08 -6.47 4.09
C VAL A 34 8.88 -5.67 5.37
N ASP A 35 9.86 -5.79 6.26
CA ASP A 35 9.91 -5.10 7.53
C ASP A 35 10.89 -3.92 7.47
N LEU A 36 10.36 -2.73 7.17
CA LEU A 36 11.11 -1.48 7.22
C LEU A 36 10.69 -0.74 8.50
N PHE A 37 11.25 -1.15 9.62
CA PHE A 37 10.99 -0.54 10.93
C PHE A 37 11.83 0.73 11.15
N GLY A 38 11.21 1.78 11.72
CA GLY A 38 11.89 3.00 12.16
C GLY A 38 12.49 3.81 11.00
N ASP A 39 13.74 4.28 11.16
CA ASP A 39 14.41 5.15 10.18
C ASP A 39 14.64 4.52 8.80
N ARG A 40 14.37 3.22 8.65
CA ARG A 40 14.59 2.47 7.41
C ARG A 40 13.56 2.77 6.32
N ALA A 41 12.43 3.40 6.65
CA ALA A 41 11.49 3.93 5.66
C ALA A 41 10.66 5.10 6.21
N ARG A 42 11.10 6.33 5.93
CA ARG A 42 10.40 7.55 6.35
C ARG A 42 9.30 7.99 5.39
N PHE A 43 9.27 7.44 4.18
CA PHE A 43 8.19 7.71 3.23
C PHE A 43 7.92 6.53 2.30
N GLN A 44 6.70 6.49 1.76
CA GLN A 44 6.36 5.65 0.61
C GLN A 44 5.54 6.43 -0.41
N ILE A 45 5.63 6.02 -1.66
CA ILE A 45 4.86 6.60 -2.76
C ILE A 45 4.03 5.49 -3.42
N CYS A 46 2.71 5.64 -3.36
CA CYS A 46 1.74 4.76 -3.97
C CYS A 46 1.22 5.39 -5.26
N ILE A 47 1.80 4.98 -6.40
CA ILE A 47 1.42 5.49 -7.73
C ILE A 47 0.15 4.84 -8.31
N LYS A 48 -0.36 3.79 -7.66
CA LYS A 48 -1.56 3.08 -8.08
C LYS A 48 -2.31 2.53 -6.87
N ILE A 49 -3.60 2.77 -6.80
CA ILE A 49 -4.48 2.16 -5.80
C ILE A 49 -4.44 0.63 -5.95
N PRO A 50 -4.25 -0.14 -4.87
CA PRO A 50 -4.08 -1.60 -4.91
C PRO A 50 -5.42 -2.33 -5.09
N PHE A 51 -6.15 -2.00 -6.15
CA PHE A 51 -7.33 -2.74 -6.57
C PHE A 51 -6.97 -4.19 -6.93
N LEU A 52 -7.82 -5.15 -6.53
CA LEU A 52 -7.63 -6.54 -6.90
C LEU A 52 -7.71 -6.73 -8.41
N ASP A 53 -6.95 -7.69 -8.93
CA ASP A 53 -6.88 -7.98 -10.36
C ASP A 53 -8.21 -8.56 -10.88
N LEU A 54 -8.78 -7.93 -11.90
CA LEU A 54 -10.02 -8.39 -12.55
C LEU A 54 -9.77 -9.39 -13.67
N SER A 55 -8.51 -9.62 -14.06
CA SER A 55 -8.17 -10.70 -14.99
C SER A 55 -8.35 -12.08 -14.32
N ASP A 56 -8.23 -12.13 -12.99
CA ASP A 56 -8.54 -13.31 -12.20
C ASP A 56 -10.05 -13.57 -12.17
N LYS A 57 -10.46 -14.72 -12.73
CA LYS A 57 -11.88 -15.10 -12.90
C LYS A 57 -12.66 -15.11 -11.58
N GLN A 58 -12.03 -15.46 -10.46
CA GLN A 58 -12.72 -15.53 -9.17
C GLN A 58 -13.02 -14.13 -8.62
N THR A 59 -12.01 -13.26 -8.65
CA THR A 59 -12.12 -11.85 -8.24
C THR A 59 -13.15 -11.13 -9.09
N ALA A 60 -13.08 -11.31 -10.41
CA ALA A 60 -14.02 -10.75 -11.36
C ALA A 60 -15.46 -11.21 -11.07
N LYS A 61 -15.68 -12.53 -10.98
CA LYS A 61 -17.00 -13.12 -10.68
C LYS A 61 -17.55 -12.60 -9.35
N ARG A 62 -16.72 -12.46 -8.32
CA ARG A 62 -17.15 -11.94 -7.02
C ARG A 62 -17.45 -10.45 -7.07
N ARG A 63 -16.65 -9.63 -7.76
CA ARG A 63 -16.93 -8.20 -7.93
C ARG A 63 -18.28 -7.96 -8.60
N TRP A 64 -18.61 -8.74 -9.63
CA TRP A 64 -19.82 -8.56 -10.43
C TRP A 64 -21.04 -9.34 -9.93
N SER A 65 -20.99 -9.93 -8.73
CA SER A 65 -22.13 -10.66 -8.14
C SER A 65 -23.24 -9.74 -7.57
N GLY A 66 -23.15 -8.43 -7.81
CA GLY A 66 -24.08 -7.40 -7.33
C GLY A 66 -23.45 -6.49 -6.28
N LYS A 67 -24.28 -5.73 -5.56
CA LYS A 67 -23.84 -4.69 -4.60
C LYS A 67 -22.91 -5.22 -3.51
N GLY A 68 -23.17 -6.43 -3.00
CA GLY A 68 -22.31 -7.05 -1.98
C GLY A 68 -20.92 -7.41 -2.51
N GLY A 69 -20.85 -7.85 -3.77
CA GLY A 69 -19.60 -8.15 -4.48
C GLY A 69 -18.75 -6.91 -4.74
N GLU A 70 -19.39 -5.85 -5.22
CA GLU A 70 -18.75 -4.54 -5.40
C GLU A 70 -18.23 -3.99 -4.06
N ARG A 71 -19.06 -4.03 -3.02
CA ARG A 71 -18.69 -3.60 -1.67
C ARG A 71 -17.48 -4.36 -1.13
N TRP A 72 -17.46 -5.69 -1.29
CA TRP A 72 -16.32 -6.52 -0.93
C TRP A 72 -15.05 -6.07 -1.64
N TYR A 73 -15.11 -5.86 -2.96
CA TYR A 73 -13.94 -5.48 -3.75
C TYR A 73 -13.32 -4.15 -3.28
N LEU A 74 -14.16 -3.17 -2.95
CA LEU A 74 -13.71 -1.89 -2.41
C LEU A 74 -13.13 -2.03 -0.99
N LEU A 75 -13.75 -2.86 -0.13
CA LEU A 75 -13.23 -3.14 1.22
C LEU A 75 -11.87 -3.84 1.19
N GLU A 76 -11.64 -4.78 0.27
CA GLU A 76 -10.31 -5.39 0.10
C GLU A 76 -9.26 -4.35 -0.31
N THR A 77 -9.67 -3.38 -1.13
CA THR A 77 -8.79 -2.27 -1.52
C THR A 77 -8.43 -1.40 -0.31
N VAL A 78 -9.42 -1.05 0.55
CA VAL A 78 -9.17 -0.33 1.82
C VAL A 78 -8.21 -1.11 2.72
N ARG A 79 -8.44 -2.42 2.90
CA ARG A 79 -7.56 -3.28 3.71
C ARG A 79 -6.12 -3.26 3.21
N ALA A 80 -5.92 -3.36 1.90
CA ALA A 80 -4.59 -3.31 1.30
C ALA A 80 -3.91 -1.95 1.55
N ILE A 81 -4.64 -0.85 1.38
CA ILE A 81 -4.14 0.51 1.67
C ILE A 81 -3.73 0.66 3.13
N VAL A 82 -4.59 0.26 4.06
CA VAL A 82 -4.33 0.36 5.50
C VAL A 82 -3.10 -0.47 5.89
N GLN A 83 -2.98 -1.69 5.35
CA GLN A 83 -1.81 -2.54 5.56
C GLN A 83 -0.53 -1.91 4.98
N MET A 84 -0.61 -1.26 3.82
CA MET A 84 0.54 -0.57 3.22
C MET A 84 0.96 0.64 4.05
N ALA A 85 0.02 1.46 4.52
CA ALA A 85 0.33 2.59 5.40
C ALA A 85 0.94 2.15 6.73
N GLY A 86 0.43 1.07 7.32
CA GLY A 86 0.99 0.47 8.54
C GLY A 86 2.39 -0.15 8.37
N ARG A 87 2.95 -0.22 7.15
CA ARG A 87 4.36 -0.60 6.96
C ARG A 87 5.33 0.54 7.22
N ILE A 88 4.86 1.78 7.14
CA ILE A 88 5.68 2.99 7.31
C ILE A 88 5.59 3.53 8.74
N VAL A 89 4.44 3.39 9.39
CA VAL A 89 4.23 3.81 10.79
C VAL A 89 3.76 2.61 11.60
N ARG A 90 4.58 2.17 12.58
CA ARG A 90 4.32 0.94 13.36
C ARG A 90 4.06 1.13 14.86
N SER A 91 4.41 2.28 15.43
CA SER A 91 4.10 2.64 16.82
C SER A 91 3.62 4.08 16.89
N ALA A 92 3.13 4.50 18.06
CA ALA A 92 2.68 5.88 18.30
C ALA A 92 3.84 6.90 18.22
N ASP A 93 5.05 6.42 18.42
CA ASP A 93 6.33 7.12 18.47
C ASP A 93 7.10 7.03 17.14
N ASP A 94 6.57 6.30 16.17
CA ASP A 94 7.10 6.21 14.81
C ASP A 94 6.43 7.25 13.88
N HIS A 95 7.14 7.65 12.82
CA HIS A 95 6.61 8.63 11.87
C HIS A 95 7.05 8.31 10.43
N GLY A 96 6.17 8.65 9.50
CA GLY A 96 6.47 8.61 8.09
C GLY A 96 5.29 9.02 7.24
N VAL A 97 5.56 9.29 5.97
CA VAL A 97 4.56 9.87 5.05
C VAL A 97 4.22 8.88 3.94
N THR A 98 2.93 8.66 3.72
CA THR A 98 2.42 7.89 2.58
C THR A 98 1.80 8.82 1.56
N TYR A 99 2.44 8.93 0.39
CA TYR A 99 1.91 9.71 -0.72
C TYR A 99 1.06 8.82 -1.63
N PHE A 100 -0.15 9.25 -1.98
CA PHE A 100 -0.98 8.62 -3.01
C PHE A 100 -0.96 9.49 -4.27
N LEU A 101 -0.33 8.99 -5.34
CA LEU A 101 -0.20 9.68 -6.63
C LEU A 101 -1.05 8.98 -7.71
N ASP A 102 -2.32 8.75 -7.39
CA ASP A 102 -3.31 8.17 -8.30
C ASP A 102 -4.52 9.11 -8.36
N GLU A 103 -4.88 9.58 -9.55
CA GLU A 103 -5.99 10.53 -9.76
C GLU A 103 -7.33 10.02 -9.19
N ARG A 104 -7.48 8.70 -9.06
CA ARG A 104 -8.69 8.06 -8.54
C ARG A 104 -8.77 8.11 -7.02
N TRP A 105 -7.68 8.48 -6.33
CA TRP A 105 -7.58 8.47 -4.87
C TRP A 105 -8.68 9.30 -4.23
N SER A 106 -8.82 10.57 -4.62
CA SER A 106 -9.78 11.48 -4.00
C SER A 106 -11.23 11.02 -4.17
N ARG A 107 -11.57 10.34 -5.28
CA ARG A 107 -12.90 9.75 -5.47
C ARG A 107 -13.07 8.49 -4.62
N PHE A 108 -12.10 7.59 -4.66
CA PHE A 108 -12.16 6.33 -3.92
C PHE A 108 -12.21 6.56 -2.40
N TYR A 109 -11.34 7.44 -1.87
CA TYR A 109 -11.32 7.78 -0.46
C TYR A 109 -12.66 8.34 0.00
N ARG A 110 -13.22 9.34 -0.69
CA ARG A 110 -14.54 9.90 -0.32
C ARG A 110 -15.66 8.86 -0.33
N GLN A 111 -15.61 7.91 -1.27
CA GLN A 111 -16.58 6.82 -1.33
C GLN A 111 -16.45 5.85 -0.14
N MET A 112 -15.23 5.64 0.36
CA MET A 112 -14.88 4.59 1.34
C MET A 112 -14.44 5.16 2.69
N GLU A 113 -14.58 6.47 2.91
CA GLU A 113 -13.99 7.20 4.04
C GLU A 113 -14.32 6.51 5.37
N LYS A 114 -15.60 6.18 5.57
CA LYS A 114 -16.11 5.54 6.79
C LYS A 114 -15.56 4.13 7.05
N ASP A 115 -14.93 3.50 6.06
CA ASP A 115 -14.31 2.19 6.17
C ASP A 115 -12.83 2.24 6.56
N PHE A 116 -12.23 3.42 6.49
CA PHE A 116 -10.88 3.63 7.01
C PHE A 116 -10.92 3.75 8.53
N PRO A 117 -9.92 3.16 9.22
CA PRO A 117 -9.81 3.30 10.67
C PRO A 117 -9.61 4.78 11.05
N PRO A 118 -10.08 5.21 12.24
CA PRO A 118 -10.00 6.62 12.67
C PRO A 118 -8.61 7.23 12.52
N TRP A 119 -7.56 6.51 12.97
CA TRP A 119 -6.17 6.98 12.88
C TRP A 119 -5.73 7.30 11.45
N PHE A 120 -6.21 6.54 10.46
CA PHE A 120 -5.85 6.78 9.06
C PHE A 120 -6.53 8.03 8.55
N ARG A 121 -7.82 8.22 8.92
CA ARG A 121 -8.58 9.41 8.53
C ARG A 121 -8.02 10.69 9.13
N GLU A 122 -7.68 10.65 10.41
CA GLU A 122 -7.09 11.77 11.16
C GLU A 122 -5.70 12.17 10.61
N ALA A 123 -4.95 11.21 10.06
CA ALA A 123 -3.65 11.44 9.46
C ALA A 123 -3.69 11.90 7.98
N CYS A 124 -4.88 11.93 7.34
CA CYS A 124 -4.99 12.32 5.94
C CYS A 124 -4.88 13.85 5.79
N ILE A 125 -3.92 14.29 4.98
CA ILE A 125 -3.71 15.70 4.59
C ILE A 125 -4.06 15.83 3.10
N TRP A 126 -4.87 16.83 2.74
CA TRP A 126 -5.40 17.06 1.39
C TRP A 126 -4.76 18.28 0.72
#